data_AF-X1F7S5-F1
#
_entry.id   AF-X1F7S5-F1
#
_cell.length_a   1.000
_cell.length_b   1.000
_cell.length_c   1.000
_cell.angle_alpha   90.00
_cell.angle_beta   90.00
_cell.angle_gamma   90.00
#
_symmetry.space_group_name_H-M   'P 1'
#
loop_
_entity.id
_entity.type
_entity.pdbx_description
1 polymer ?
#
loop_
_entity_poly.entity_id
_entity_poly.type
_entity_poly.pdbx_seq_one_letter_code
_entity_poly.pdbx_strand_id
1 'polypeptide(L)'
;MTNLTLQQGGKLTFRKLPNVNNPNSIHGIYPYRGKISAIDAVQIIRQLPKRGTLLDSFCGTGTIIYEAKKLGFNVIGVDSNPIAVQIAKGKFLGIDIGKSIDKIKYIILKSKNENRTLLLPKKAQKYFHEETGAEIMSLMQYYEEFNDYEKAVFLGTICLA
;
A
#
# COMPACT_ATOMS: atom_id res chain seq x y z
N MET A 1 17.19 13.58 -40.74
CA MET A 1 15.88 13.02 -40.31
C MET A 1 16.09 11.57 -39.97
N THR A 2 16.18 11.24 -38.69
CA THR A 2 16.55 9.91 -38.22
C THR A 2 15.26 9.10 -38.03
N ASN A 3 15.09 8.04 -38.82
CA ASN A 3 13.92 7.18 -38.79
C ASN A 3 13.80 6.48 -37.42
N LEU A 4 12.79 6.87 -36.64
CA LEU A 4 12.33 6.14 -35.46
C LEU A 4 11.47 4.97 -35.93
N THR A 5 12.11 3.83 -36.19
CA THR A 5 11.40 2.57 -36.44
C THR A 5 10.74 2.12 -35.13
N LEU A 6 9.43 2.28 -35.02
CA LEU A 6 8.61 1.65 -34.00
C LEU A 6 8.80 0.13 -34.11
N GLN A 7 9.52 -0.48 -33.17
CA GLN A 7 9.59 -1.94 -33.07
C GLN A 7 8.17 -2.47 -32.83
N GLN A 8 7.73 -3.34 -33.73
CA GLN A 8 6.44 -4.03 -33.72
C GLN A 8 6.19 -4.68 -32.35
N GLY A 9 4.96 -4.52 -31.84
CA GLY A 9 4.54 -5.00 -30.53
C GLY A 9 4.75 -6.51 -30.38
N GLY A 10 5.60 -6.89 -29.42
CA GLY A 10 5.81 -8.29 -29.06
C GLY A 10 4.54 -8.91 -28.47
N LYS A 11 4.26 -10.17 -28.83
CA LYS A 11 3.15 -10.95 -28.27
C LYS A 11 3.38 -11.20 -26.78
N LEU A 12 2.44 -10.76 -25.93
CA LEU A 12 2.46 -11.11 -24.51
C LEU A 12 2.19 -12.61 -24.33
N THR A 13 2.95 -13.23 -23.45
CA THR A 13 2.83 -14.64 -23.06
C THR A 13 2.39 -14.73 -21.60
N PHE A 14 1.34 -15.51 -21.34
CA PHE A 14 0.84 -15.76 -20.00
C PHE A 14 1.15 -17.20 -19.61
N ARG A 15 1.75 -17.40 -18.44
CA ARG A 15 2.05 -18.75 -17.92
C ARG A 15 1.15 -19.02 -16.72
N LYS A 16 0.64 -20.24 -16.62
CA LYS A 16 -0.08 -20.68 -15.41
C LYS A 16 0.92 -20.76 -14.26
N LEU A 17 0.65 -20.03 -13.18
CA LEU A 17 1.45 -20.05 -11.97
C LEU A 17 0.84 -20.99 -10.92
N PRO A 18 1.67 -21.59 -10.05
CA PRO A 18 1.17 -22.26 -8.86
C PRO A 18 0.48 -21.24 -7.94
N ASN A 19 -0.51 -21.67 -7.17
CA ASN A 19 -1.12 -20.83 -6.15
C ASN A 19 -0.04 -20.32 -5.19
N VAL A 20 0.02 -19.01 -5.02
CA VAL A 20 0.98 -18.37 -4.14
C VAL A 20 0.27 -17.61 -3.05
N ASN A 21 0.58 -17.96 -1.81
CA ASN A 21 0.19 -17.18 -0.64
C ASN A 21 1.48 -16.77 0.07
N ASN A 22 1.80 -15.48 0.05
CA ASN A 22 2.98 -14.95 0.73
C ASN A 22 2.53 -13.84 1.70
N PRO A 23 2.17 -14.20 2.95
CA PRO A 23 1.73 -13.23 3.94
C PRO A 23 2.83 -12.25 4.35
N ASN A 24 4.11 -12.63 4.18
CA ASN A 24 5.27 -11.79 4.51
C ASN A 24 5.64 -10.80 3.39
N SER A 25 4.75 -10.59 2.43
CA SER A 25 4.94 -9.62 1.35
C SER A 25 4.46 -8.23 1.75
N ILE A 26 5.11 -7.20 1.21
CA ILE A 26 4.62 -5.80 1.25
C ILE A 26 3.18 -5.65 0.70
N HIS A 27 2.72 -6.57 -0.16
CA HIS A 27 1.33 -6.61 -0.62
C HIS A 27 0.33 -7.13 0.43
N GLY A 28 0.82 -7.53 1.60
CA GLY A 28 0.08 -7.96 2.77
C GLY A 28 -0.30 -6.84 3.74
N ILE A 29 0.20 -5.61 3.56
CA ILE A 29 -0.10 -4.47 4.45
C ILE A 29 -1.60 -4.22 4.59
N TYR A 30 -2.38 -4.42 3.52
CA TYR A 30 -3.83 -4.17 3.53
C TYR A 30 -4.59 -5.25 2.74
N PRO A 31 -5.69 -5.82 3.28
CA PRO A 31 -6.48 -6.85 2.61
C PRO A 31 -7.41 -6.24 1.54
N TYR A 32 -6.84 -5.81 0.41
CA TYR A 32 -7.62 -5.25 -0.71
C TYR A 32 -8.25 -6.36 -1.57
N ARG A 33 -9.58 -6.32 -1.73
CA ARG A 33 -10.30 -7.28 -2.59
C ARG A 33 -10.00 -7.01 -4.08
N GLY A 34 -9.94 -8.08 -4.88
CA GLY A 34 -9.70 -7.97 -6.33
C GLY A 34 -8.27 -7.61 -6.74
N LYS A 35 -7.29 -7.74 -5.83
CA LYS A 35 -5.88 -7.46 -6.14
C LYS A 35 -5.28 -8.51 -7.09
N ILE A 36 -4.56 -8.06 -8.11
CA ILE A 36 -3.65 -8.92 -8.88
C ILE A 36 -2.52 -9.42 -7.97
N SER A 37 -2.07 -10.67 -8.18
CA SER A 37 -0.91 -11.18 -7.45
C SER A 37 0.37 -10.49 -7.93
N ALA A 38 1.37 -10.36 -7.05
CA ALA A 38 2.65 -9.78 -7.42
C ALA A 38 3.34 -10.59 -8.53
N ILE A 39 3.15 -11.91 -8.55
CA ILE A 39 3.79 -12.79 -9.53
C ILE A 39 3.16 -12.61 -10.91
N ASP A 40 1.84 -12.53 -10.99
CA ASP A 40 1.15 -12.24 -12.26
C ASP A 40 1.57 -10.87 -12.81
N ALA A 41 1.62 -9.85 -11.95
CA ALA A 41 2.09 -8.53 -12.32
C ALA A 41 3.52 -8.57 -12.88
N VAL A 42 4.46 -9.20 -12.17
CA VAL A 42 5.86 -9.32 -12.61
C VAL A 42 6.00 -10.07 -13.94
N GLN A 43 5.20 -11.12 -14.17
CA GLN A 43 5.21 -11.85 -15.44
C GLN A 43 4.86 -10.94 -16.62
N ILE A 44 3.83 -10.11 -16.47
CA ILE A 44 3.40 -9.19 -17.52
C ILE A 44 4.45 -8.09 -17.71
N ILE A 45 4.87 -7.45 -16.61
CA ILE A 45 5.76 -6.28 -16.66
C ILE A 45 7.12 -6.62 -17.29
N ARG A 46 7.67 -7.81 -17.04
CA ARG A 46 8.96 -8.24 -17.63
C ARG A 46 8.96 -8.30 -19.16
N GLN A 47 7.79 -8.39 -19.78
CA GLN A 47 7.62 -8.45 -21.23
C GLN A 47 7.42 -7.06 -21.85
N LEU A 48 7.24 -6.02 -21.03
CA LEU A 48 7.06 -4.65 -21.50
C LEU A 48 8.41 -4.00 -21.82
N PRO A 49 8.49 -3.16 -22.88
CA PRO A 49 9.69 -2.41 -23.16
C PRO A 49 9.97 -1.41 -22.03
N LYS A 50 11.22 -1.35 -21.56
CA LYS A 50 11.67 -0.37 -20.55
C LYS A 50 11.88 1.03 -21.15
N ARG A 51 10.86 1.56 -21.84
CA ARG A 51 10.84 2.90 -22.43
C ARG A 51 9.59 3.64 -21.97
N GLY A 52 9.76 4.89 -21.55
CA GLY A 52 8.66 5.72 -21.05
C GLY A 52 8.26 5.42 -19.60
N THR A 53 7.00 5.72 -19.29
CA THR A 53 6.39 5.60 -17.95
C THR A 53 5.21 4.65 -17.99
N LEU A 54 5.19 3.65 -17.11
CA LEU A 54 4.07 2.73 -16.95
C LEU A 54 2.96 3.42 -16.15
N LEU A 55 1.79 3.57 -16.77
CA LEU A 55 0.59 4.09 -16.12
C LEU A 55 -0.33 2.92 -15.75
N ASP A 56 -0.77 2.90 -14.50
CA ASP A 56 -1.90 2.10 -14.03
C ASP A 56 -3.02 3.03 -13.55
N SER A 57 -4.08 3.17 -14.36
CA SER A 57 -5.17 4.12 -14.10
C SER A 57 -6.20 3.64 -13.07
N PHE A 58 -6.07 2.41 -12.58
CA PHE A 58 -6.91 1.81 -11.55
C PHE A 58 -6.05 0.99 -10.59
N CYS A 59 -5.01 1.63 -10.05
CA CYS A 59 -3.90 0.91 -9.44
C CYS A 59 -4.25 0.21 -8.12
N GLY A 60 -5.40 0.53 -7.51
CA GLY A 60 -5.76 0.07 -6.18
C GLY A 60 -4.64 0.35 -5.19
N THR A 61 -4.26 -0.67 -4.42
CA THR A 61 -3.13 -0.58 -3.48
C THR A 61 -1.75 -0.67 -4.15
N GLY A 62 -1.67 -0.55 -5.47
CA GLY A 62 -0.45 -0.32 -6.22
C GLY A 62 0.41 -1.54 -6.53
N THR A 63 -0.16 -2.76 -6.65
CA THR A 63 0.66 -3.96 -6.91
C THR A 63 1.47 -3.87 -8.21
N ILE A 64 0.84 -3.45 -9.31
CA ILE A 64 1.49 -3.35 -10.64
C ILE A 64 2.59 -2.30 -10.61
N ILE A 65 2.27 -1.08 -10.17
CA ILE A 65 3.23 0.03 -10.12
C ILE A 65 4.40 -0.26 -9.17
N TYR A 66 4.15 -0.94 -8.05
CA TYR A 66 5.20 -1.28 -7.08
C TYR A 66 6.19 -2.30 -7.67
N GLU A 67 5.68 -3.39 -8.26
CA GLU A 67 6.54 -4.39 -8.89
C GLU A 67 7.23 -3.85 -10.15
N ALA A 68 6.57 -2.97 -10.91
CA ALA A 68 7.20 -2.28 -12.04
C ALA A 68 8.35 -1.37 -11.60
N LYS A 69 8.17 -0.62 -10.51
CA LYS A 69 9.23 0.22 -9.94
C LYS A 69 10.43 -0.62 -9.49
N LYS A 70 10.21 -1.76 -8.84
CA LYS A 70 11.28 -2.72 -8.48
C LYS A 70 12.03 -3.26 -9.70
N LEU A 71 11.37 -3.38 -10.85
CA LEU A 71 11.98 -3.80 -12.12
C LEU A 71 12.67 -2.64 -12.88
N GLY A 72 12.67 -1.43 -12.32
CA GLY A 72 13.35 -0.25 -12.87
C GLY A 72 12.50 0.59 -13.82
N PHE A 73 11.17 0.44 -13.81
CA PHE A 73 10.28 1.31 -14.59
C PHE A 73 10.04 2.65 -13.87
N ASN A 74 9.84 3.71 -14.65
CA ASN A 74 9.10 4.88 -14.19
C ASN A 74 7.61 4.51 -14.15
N VAL A 75 6.91 4.91 -13.09
CA VAL A 75 5.52 4.50 -12.86
C VAL A 75 4.65 5.66 -12.42
N ILE A 76 3.39 5.64 -12.83
CA ILE A 76 2.32 6.50 -12.34
C ILE A 76 1.13 5.59 -12.02
N GLY A 77 0.55 5.77 -10.82
CA GLY A 77 -0.66 5.08 -10.40
C GLY A 77 -1.76 6.09 -10.08
N VAL A 78 -2.97 5.80 -10.54
CA VAL A 78 -4.17 6.57 -10.21
C VAL A 78 -5.24 5.62 -9.70
N ASP A 79 -5.93 6.02 -8.63
CA ASP A 79 -7.12 5.32 -8.14
C ASP A 79 -8.04 6.34 -7.47
N SER A 80 -9.35 6.12 -7.56
CA SER A 80 -10.36 7.00 -6.95
C SER A 80 -10.52 6.75 -5.45
N ASN A 81 -10.10 5.59 -4.95
CA ASN A 81 -10.17 5.24 -3.55
C ASN A 81 -8.98 5.83 -2.78
N PRO A 82 -9.18 6.84 -1.91
CA PRO A 82 -8.10 7.50 -1.19
C PRO A 82 -7.35 6.55 -0.24
N ILE A 83 -8.04 5.54 0.32
CA ILE A 83 -7.39 4.52 1.15
C ILE A 83 -6.43 3.70 0.28
N ALA A 84 -6.88 3.26 -0.90
CA ALA A 84 -6.05 2.48 -1.80
C ALA A 84 -4.78 3.25 -2.22
N VAL A 85 -4.93 4.54 -2.53
CA VAL A 85 -3.81 5.45 -2.83
C VAL A 85 -2.85 5.60 -1.64
N GLN A 86 -3.37 5.78 -0.42
CA GLN A 86 -2.52 5.88 0.78
C GLN A 86 -1.72 4.60 1.03
N ILE A 87 -2.37 3.42 0.89
CA ILE A 87 -1.67 2.14 0.98
C ILE A 87 -0.61 2.03 -0.11
N ALA A 88 -0.92 2.42 -1.36
CA ALA A 88 0.03 2.39 -2.45
C ALA A 88 1.26 3.25 -2.11
N LYS A 89 1.09 4.51 -1.70
CA LYS A 89 2.19 5.39 -1.26
C LYS A 89 3.07 4.77 -0.18
N GLY A 90 2.45 4.15 0.84
CA GLY A 90 3.16 3.50 1.92
C GLY A 90 4.08 2.36 1.47
N LYS A 91 3.81 1.73 0.32
CA LYS A 91 4.70 0.70 -0.24
C LYS A 91 5.95 1.29 -0.90
N PHE A 92 5.90 2.51 -1.41
CA PHE A 92 7.00 3.12 -2.18
C PHE A 92 8.07 3.78 -1.32
N LEU A 93 7.79 4.05 -0.05
CA LEU A 93 8.74 4.74 0.82
C LEU A 93 9.91 3.80 1.20
N GLY A 94 11.15 4.28 1.07
CA GLY A 94 12.29 3.62 1.71
C GLY A 94 12.23 3.89 3.21
N ILE A 95 11.89 2.88 4.02
CA ILE A 95 11.65 3.08 5.45
C ILE A 95 12.74 2.40 6.27
N ASP A 96 13.20 3.13 7.29
CA ASP A 96 13.88 2.53 8.44
C ASP A 96 12.81 2.01 9.41
N ILE A 97 12.55 0.70 9.34
CA ILE A 97 11.51 0.04 10.13
C ILE A 97 11.76 0.24 11.64
N GLY A 98 13.03 0.25 12.07
CA GLY A 98 13.40 0.46 13.47
C GLY A 98 12.94 1.83 13.95
N LYS A 99 13.24 2.89 13.18
CA LYS A 99 12.79 4.25 13.51
C LYS A 99 11.27 4.38 13.55
N SER A 100 10.56 3.75 12.63
CA SER A 100 9.09 3.76 12.66
C SER A 100 8.54 3.03 13.88
N ILE A 101 9.11 1.88 14.26
CA ILE A 101 8.70 1.17 15.49
C ILE A 101 8.94 2.05 16.72
N ASP A 102 10.12 2.65 16.85
CA ASP A 102 10.47 3.48 18.00
C ASP A 102 9.56 4.72 18.11
N LYS A 103 9.28 5.35 16.96
CA LYS A 103 8.33 6.46 16.88
C LYS A 103 6.92 6.05 17.31
N ILE A 104 6.39 4.92 16.80
CA ILE A 104 5.04 4.47 17.16
C ILE A 104 4.98 4.10 18.65
N LYS A 105 6.01 3.46 19.21
CA LYS A 105 6.09 3.21 20.66
C LYS A 105 6.05 4.51 21.47
N TYR A 106 6.80 5.51 21.05
CA TYR A 106 6.78 6.83 21.68
C TYR A 106 5.37 7.45 21.63
N ILE A 107 4.70 7.38 20.47
CA ILE A 107 3.34 7.89 20.30
C ILE A 107 2.33 7.16 21.20
N ILE A 108 2.45 5.83 21.36
CA ILE A 108 1.62 5.05 22.30
C ILE A 108 1.84 5.50 23.76
N LEU A 109 3.08 5.78 24.15
CA LEU A 109 3.37 6.26 25.51
C LEU A 109 2.84 7.69 25.71
N LYS A 110 2.98 8.55 24.70
CA LYS A 110 2.44 9.92 24.70
C LYS A 110 0.92 9.91 24.79
N SER A 111 0.24 9.06 24.02
CA SER A 111 -1.23 8.98 23.97
C SER A 111 -1.85 8.62 25.31
N LYS A 112 -1.17 7.79 26.12
CA LYS A 112 -1.61 7.42 27.47
C LYS A 112 -1.56 8.56 28.48
N ASN A 113 -0.72 9.57 28.25
CA ASN A 113 -0.55 10.71 29.15
C ASN A 113 -1.41 11.93 28.75
N GLU A 114 -2.00 11.93 27.55
CA GLU A 114 -2.79 13.05 27.02
C GLU A 114 -4.30 12.75 27.12
N ASN A 115 -5.08 13.64 27.75
CA ASN A 115 -6.54 13.56 27.83
C ASN A 115 -7.27 14.05 26.56
N ARG A 116 -6.72 13.77 25.37
CA ARG A 116 -7.43 14.04 24.11
C ARG A 116 -8.24 12.82 23.71
N THR A 117 -9.54 12.87 23.94
CA THR A 117 -10.43 11.77 23.59
C THR A 117 -11.08 12.04 22.23
N LEU A 118 -10.49 11.48 21.18
CA LEU A 118 -11.27 11.28 19.95
C LEU A 118 -12.24 10.12 20.20
N LEU A 119 -13.53 10.36 19.97
CA LEU A 119 -14.53 9.31 20.08
C LEU A 119 -14.67 8.58 18.75
N LEU A 120 -14.72 7.26 18.82
CA LEU A 120 -14.98 6.42 17.65
C LEU A 120 -16.34 6.81 17.07
N PRO A 121 -16.45 7.06 15.74
CA PRO A 121 -17.72 7.44 15.13
C PRO A 121 -18.82 6.42 15.44
N LYS A 122 -20.06 6.88 15.73
CA LYS A 122 -21.18 6.02 16.13
C LYS A 122 -21.40 4.81 15.19
N LYS A 123 -21.22 5.01 13.88
CA LYS A 123 -21.35 3.93 12.88
C LYS A 123 -20.26 2.86 13.00
N ALA A 124 -19.07 3.25 13.46
CA ALA A 124 -17.91 2.37 13.61
C ALA A 124 -17.95 1.57 14.93
N GLN A 125 -18.59 2.11 15.98
CA GLN A 125 -18.67 1.47 17.31
C GLN A 125 -19.23 0.04 17.30
N LYS A 126 -20.14 -0.28 16.36
CA LYS A 126 -20.70 -1.64 16.24
C LYS A 126 -19.72 -2.68 15.67
N TYR A 127 -18.56 -2.26 15.14
CA TYR A 127 -17.58 -3.14 14.51
C TYR A 127 -16.37 -3.45 15.39
N PHE A 128 -16.19 -2.73 16.50
CA PHE A 128 -15.02 -2.85 17.37
C PHE A 128 -15.45 -2.98 18.83
N HIS A 129 -14.69 -3.74 19.62
CA HIS A 129 -14.80 -3.68 21.08
C HIS A 129 -14.48 -2.26 21.57
N GLU A 130 -15.06 -1.84 22.71
CA GLU A 130 -14.88 -0.48 23.24
C GLU A 130 -13.40 -0.15 23.48
N GLU A 131 -12.65 -1.09 24.06
CA GLU A 131 -11.20 -0.95 24.30
C GLU A 131 -10.42 -0.82 22.99
N THR A 132 -10.65 -1.70 22.02
CA THR A 132 -10.02 -1.63 20.69
C THR A 132 -10.34 -0.32 19.97
N GLY A 133 -11.59 0.14 20.08
CA GLY A 133 -12.02 1.43 19.56
C GLY A 133 -11.26 2.58 20.20
N ALA A 134 -11.12 2.57 21.53
CA ALA A 134 -10.35 3.58 22.26
C ALA A 134 -8.86 3.56 21.85
N GLU A 135 -8.25 2.38 21.69
CA GLU A 135 -6.87 2.22 21.23
C GLU A 135 -6.67 2.79 19.82
N ILE A 136 -7.54 2.45 18.86
CA ILE A 136 -7.52 3.00 17.50
C ILE A 136 -7.60 4.53 17.54
N MET A 137 -8.53 5.08 18.32
CA MET A 137 -8.71 6.53 18.40
C MET A 137 -7.54 7.24 19.09
N SER A 138 -6.88 6.59 20.06
CA SER A 138 -5.68 7.11 20.73
C SER A 138 -4.49 7.31 19.78
N LEU A 139 -4.41 6.51 18.72
CA LEU A 139 -3.42 6.64 17.66
C LEU A 139 -3.89 7.55 16.53
N MET A 140 -5.18 7.53 16.22
CA MET A 140 -5.79 8.32 15.14
C MET A 140 -5.53 9.82 15.30
N GLN A 141 -5.43 10.33 16.53
CA GLN A 141 -5.12 11.73 16.79
C GLN A 141 -3.73 12.17 16.29
N TYR A 142 -2.81 11.23 16.08
CA TYR A 142 -1.47 11.46 15.55
C TYR A 142 -1.33 11.03 14.09
N TYR A 143 -2.44 10.71 13.40
CA TYR A 143 -2.41 10.18 12.04
C TYR A 143 -1.65 11.09 11.07
N GLU A 144 -1.74 12.41 11.22
CA GLU A 144 -1.01 13.35 10.36
C GLU A 144 0.49 13.45 10.67
N GLU A 145 0.93 12.99 11.85
CA GLU A 145 2.36 12.88 12.17
C GLU A 145 2.98 11.64 11.52
N PHE A 146 2.18 10.66 11.07
CA PHE A 146 2.66 9.43 10.46
C PHE A 146 3.19 9.68 9.03
N ASN A 147 4.29 9.01 8.70
CA ASN A 147 4.74 8.92 7.32
C ASN A 147 3.81 8.00 6.51
N ASP A 148 3.97 7.96 5.18
CA ASP A 148 3.07 7.19 4.31
C ASP A 148 3.01 5.70 4.64
N TYR A 149 4.12 5.11 5.09
CA TYR A 149 4.17 3.71 5.49
C TYR A 149 3.45 3.47 6.81
N GLU A 150 3.71 4.29 7.82
CA GLU A 150 3.03 4.25 9.12
C GLU A 150 1.52 4.42 8.95
N LYS A 151 1.08 5.36 8.09
CA LYS A 151 -0.33 5.52 7.70
C LYS A 151 -0.90 4.25 7.06
N ALA A 152 -0.15 3.60 6.17
CA ALA A 152 -0.59 2.38 5.51
C ALA A 152 -0.69 1.19 6.48
N VAL A 153 0.27 1.04 7.38
CA VAL A 153 0.25 0.02 8.44
C VAL A 153 -0.93 0.25 9.38
N PHE A 154 -1.15 1.49 9.85
CA PHE A 154 -2.27 1.84 10.71
C PHE A 154 -3.63 1.46 10.10
N LEU A 155 -3.85 1.81 8.83
CA LEU A 155 -5.06 1.42 8.09
C LEU A 155 -5.18 -0.10 7.93
N GLY A 156 -4.06 -0.78 7.69
CA GLY A 156 -3.98 -2.24 7.63
C GLY A 156 -4.37 -2.91 8.94
N THR A 157 -3.86 -2.40 10.07
CA THR A 157 -4.13 -2.96 11.40
C THR A 157 -5.59 -2.82 11.80
N ILE A 158 -6.28 -1.73 11.41
CA ILE A 158 -7.72 -1.56 11.66
C ILE A 158 -8.53 -2.68 10.99
N CYS A 159 -8.10 -3.21 9.84
CA CYS A 159 -8.78 -4.31 9.16
C CYS A 159 -8.60 -5.67 9.83
N LEU A 160 -7.69 -5.78 10.79
CA LEU A 160 -7.40 -7.01 11.55
C LEU A 160 -7.95 -6.98 12.97
N ALA A 161 -8.44 -5.81 13.41
CA ALA A 161 -8.90 -5.53 14.76
C ALA A 161 -10.37 -5.92 14.98
#